data_AF-A0A2G9XE09-F1
#
_entry.id   AF-A0A2G9XE09-F1
#
_cell.length_a   1.000
_cell.length_b   1.000
_cell.length_c   1.000
_cell.angle_alpha   90.00
_cell.angle_beta   90.00
_cell.angle_gamma   90.00
#
_symmetry.space_group_name_H-M   'P 1'
#
loop_
_entity.id
_entity.type
_entity.pdbx_description
1 polymer ?
#
loop_
_entity_poly.entity_id
_entity_poly.type
_entity_poly.pdbx_seq_one_letter_code
_entity_poly.pdbx_strand_id
1 'polypeptide(L)'
;MILSRNSRSYFELLQAKVSQAMAHHGRDTPYFIDDDPVVANYEAIREVWLDSSPIKTVCQRHRFSRSQYYEKEDRFVEHGLPGLFPEVKTVPVS
;
A
#
# COMPACT_ATOMS: atom_id res chain seq x y z
N MET A 1 7.78 -26.73 9.71
CA MET A 1 7.77 -25.76 10.83
C MET A 1 6.84 -26.28 11.92
N ILE A 2 7.33 -26.55 13.14
CA ILE A 2 6.48 -27.00 14.25
C ILE A 2 6.03 -25.77 15.04
N LEU A 3 4.73 -25.45 14.99
CA LEU A 3 4.15 -24.33 15.72
C LEU A 3 3.93 -24.69 17.19
N SER A 4 4.30 -23.79 18.10
CA SER A 4 3.97 -23.90 19.53
C SER A 4 2.44 -23.93 19.74
N ARG A 5 1.96 -24.43 20.90
CA ARG A 5 0.52 -24.37 21.22
C ARG A 5 -0.01 -22.93 21.16
N ASN A 6 0.74 -21.98 21.70
CA ASN A 6 0.35 -20.57 21.70
C ASN A 6 0.24 -20.01 20.28
N SER A 7 1.17 -20.39 19.39
CA SER A 7 1.11 -19.99 17.98
C SER A 7 -0.11 -20.56 17.28
N ARG A 8 -0.48 -21.83 17.54
CA ARG A 8 -1.68 -22.44 16.96
C ARG A 8 -2.96 -21.73 17.42
N SER A 9 -3.12 -21.54 18.73
CA SER A 9 -4.27 -20.81 19.28
C SER A 9 -4.34 -19.37 18.78
N TYR A 10 -3.18 -18.72 18.59
CA TYR A 10 -3.13 -17.40 17.96
C TYR A 10 -3.69 -17.43 16.53
N PHE A 11 -3.26 -18.38 15.70
CA PHE A 11 -3.73 -18.51 14.32
C PHE A 11 -5.21 -18.90 14.23
N GLU A 12 -5.69 -19.77 15.12
CA GLU A 12 -7.11 -20.12 15.23
C GLU A 12 -7.99 -18.90 15.54
N LEU A 13 -7.47 -17.95 16.34
CA LEU A 13 -8.18 -16.73 16.71
C LEU A 13 -7.92 -15.55 15.76
N LEU A 14 -7.02 -15.69 14.78
CA LEU A 14 -6.59 -14.58 13.94
C LEU A 14 -7.76 -13.96 13.18
N GLN A 15 -8.62 -14.78 12.58
CA GLN A 15 -9.79 -14.30 11.84
C GLN A 15 -10.73 -13.47 12.73
N ALA A 16 -11.07 -13.99 13.92
CA ALA A 16 -11.95 -13.28 14.85
C ALA A 16 -11.35 -11.94 15.31
N LYS A 17 -10.03 -11.91 15.56
CA LYS A 17 -9.31 -10.68 15.92
C LYS A 17 -9.31 -9.66 14.78
N VAL A 18 -9.09 -10.12 13.55
CA VAL A 18 -9.15 -9.26 12.35
C VAL A 18 -10.55 -8.68 12.17
N SER A 19 -11.60 -9.50 12.24
CA SER A 19 -12.99 -9.02 12.13
C SER A 19 -13.36 -8.04 13.24
N GLN A 20 -12.90 -8.27 14.48
CA GLN A 20 -13.11 -7.33 15.58
C GLN A 20 -12.44 -5.98 15.32
N ALA A 21 -11.20 -5.99 14.83
CA ALA A 21 -10.48 -4.77 14.48
C ALA A 21 -11.16 -4.01 13.32
N MET A 22 -11.57 -4.73 12.27
CA MET A 22 -12.32 -4.15 11.14
C MET A 22 -13.58 -3.41 11.60
N ALA A 23 -14.39 -4.05 12.46
CA ALA A 23 -15.60 -3.45 13.03
C ALA A 23 -15.28 -2.22 13.90
N HIS A 24 -14.23 -2.29 14.72
CA HIS A 24 -13.80 -1.16 15.57
C HIS A 24 -13.37 0.06 14.75
N HIS A 25 -12.71 -0.15 13.61
CA HIS A 25 -12.22 0.93 12.73
C HIS A 25 -13.22 1.32 11.63
N GLY A 26 -14.39 0.68 11.55
CA GLY A 26 -15.38 0.95 10.50
C GLY A 26 -14.86 0.66 9.10
N ARG A 27 -14.00 -0.35 8.94
CA ARG A 27 -13.40 -0.74 7.65
C ARG A 27 -13.92 -2.09 7.20
N ASP A 28 -14.10 -2.23 5.90
CA ASP A 28 -14.50 -3.46 5.20
C ASP A 28 -13.29 -4.30 4.75
N THR A 29 -12.07 -3.78 4.90
CA THR A 29 -10.82 -4.48 4.57
C THR A 29 -10.00 -4.84 5.82
N PRO A 30 -9.39 -6.05 5.86
CA PRO A 30 -8.69 -6.58 7.03
C PRO A 30 -7.28 -6.02 7.27
N TYR A 31 -6.74 -5.28 6.30
CA TYR A 31 -5.40 -4.73 6.37
C TYR A 31 -5.46 -3.21 6.27
N PHE A 32 -5.02 -2.54 7.32
CA PHE A 32 -4.76 -1.10 7.32
C PHE A 32 -3.46 -0.86 6.58
N ILE A 33 -3.51 -0.82 5.26
CA ILE A 33 -2.41 -0.31 4.46
C ILE A 33 -2.60 1.21 4.34
N ASP A 34 -2.70 1.85 5.49
CA ASP A 34 -2.67 3.30 5.57
C ASP A 34 -1.19 3.72 5.53
N ASP A 35 -0.87 4.70 4.68
CA ASP A 35 0.49 5.25 4.49
C ASP A 35 1.55 4.33 3.86
N ASP A 36 1.18 3.22 3.20
CA ASP A 36 2.16 2.47 2.39
C ASP A 36 2.47 3.22 1.08
N PRO A 37 3.73 3.61 0.85
CA PRO A 37 4.09 4.40 -0.32
C PRO A 37 3.93 3.62 -1.63
N VAL A 38 4.11 2.30 -1.63
CA VAL A 38 3.96 1.46 -2.83
C VAL A 38 2.49 1.37 -3.23
N VAL A 39 1.62 1.10 -2.25
CA VAL A 39 0.17 1.02 -2.51
C VAL A 39 -0.39 2.38 -2.90
N ALA A 40 0.02 3.47 -2.23
CA ALA A 40 -0.39 4.82 -2.62
C ALA A 40 0.05 5.17 -4.05
N ASN A 41 1.29 4.85 -4.43
CA ASN A 41 1.77 5.08 -5.80
C ASN A 41 0.99 4.25 -6.83
N TYR A 42 0.68 2.99 -6.51
CA TYR A 42 -0.08 2.10 -7.40
C TYR A 42 -1.52 2.60 -7.58
N GLU A 43 -2.21 2.95 -6.49
CA GLU A 43 -3.58 3.46 -6.55
C GLU A 43 -3.67 4.77 -7.33
N ALA A 44 -2.67 5.66 -7.22
CA ALA A 44 -2.61 6.87 -8.03
C ALA A 44 -2.56 6.57 -9.54
N ILE A 45 -1.76 5.60 -9.97
CA ILE A 45 -1.69 5.17 -11.39
C ILE A 45 -3.01 4.50 -11.79
N ARG A 46 -3.53 3.59 -10.96
CA ARG A 46 -4.79 2.87 -11.20
C ARG A 46 -5.96 3.84 -11.40
N GLU A 47 -6.09 4.87 -10.57
CA GLU A 47 -7.16 5.88 -10.69
C GLU A 47 -7.11 6.63 -12.03
N VAL A 48 -5.92 6.91 -12.55
CA VAL A 48 -5.78 7.59 -13.85
C VAL A 48 -6.07 6.63 -14.99
N TRP A 49 -5.48 5.42 -14.97
CA TRP A 49 -5.55 4.48 -16.08
C TRP A 49 -6.89 3.75 -16.17
N LEU A 50 -7.40 3.26 -15.04
CA LEU A 50 -8.62 2.48 -14.98
C LEU A 50 -9.85 3.37 -14.81
N ASP A 51 -9.80 4.29 -13.85
CA ASP A 51 -10.97 5.12 -13.51
C ASP A 51 -11.03 6.40 -14.38
N SER A 52 -10.08 6.59 -15.30
CA SER A 52 -9.97 7.78 -16.17
C SER A 52 -9.98 9.10 -15.39
N SER A 53 -9.52 9.09 -14.14
CA SER A 53 -9.51 10.26 -13.29
C SER A 53 -8.51 11.31 -13.79
N PRO A 54 -8.84 12.62 -13.77
CA PRO A 54 -7.89 13.64 -14.18
C PRO A 54 -6.64 13.63 -13.27
N ILE A 55 -5.45 13.56 -13.88
CA ILE A 55 -4.15 13.53 -13.17
C ILE A 55 -4.03 14.63 -12.12
N LYS A 56 -4.56 15.83 -12.40
CA LYS A 56 -4.55 16.96 -11.44
C LYS A 56 -5.27 16.61 -10.13
N THR A 57 -6.43 15.98 -10.23
CA THR A 57 -7.27 15.60 -9.09
C THR A 57 -6.60 14.48 -8.29
N VAL A 58 -6.04 13.49 -8.97
CA VAL A 58 -5.28 12.39 -8.36
C VAL A 58 -4.06 12.92 -7.61
N CYS A 59 -3.26 13.78 -8.25
CA CYS A 59 -2.10 14.42 -7.63
C CYS A 59 -2.48 15.20 -6.35
N GLN A 60 -3.60 15.91 -6.36
CA GLN A 60 -4.08 16.64 -5.19
C GLN A 60 -4.50 15.69 -4.04
N ARG A 61 -5.16 14.58 -4.36
CA ARG A 61 -5.61 13.57 -3.40
C ARG A 61 -4.44 12.84 -2.75
N HIS A 62 -3.48 12.42 -3.56
CA HIS A 62 -2.30 11.66 -3.14
C HIS A 62 -1.12 12.54 -2.72
N ARG A 63 -1.27 13.88 -2.74
CA ARG A 63 -0.26 14.88 -2.35
C ARG A 63 1.05 14.77 -3.14
N PHE A 64 0.94 14.51 -4.44
CA PHE A 64 2.06 14.49 -5.37
C PHE A 64 2.07 15.72 -6.27
N SER A 65 3.25 16.11 -6.77
CA SER A 65 3.33 16.96 -7.95
C SER A 65 3.02 16.14 -9.21
N ARG A 66 2.66 16.83 -10.31
CA ARG A 66 2.50 16.15 -11.61
C ARG A 66 3.78 15.51 -12.12
N SER A 67 4.95 16.09 -11.84
CA SER A 67 6.23 15.50 -12.23
C SER A 67 6.48 14.18 -11.49
N GLN A 68 6.16 14.12 -10.20
CA GLN A 68 6.26 12.89 -9.41
C GLN A 68 5.29 11.81 -9.91
N TYR A 69 4.10 12.20 -10.37
CA TYR A 69 3.17 11.25 -11.00
C TYR A 69 3.80 10.60 -12.24
N TYR A 70 4.30 11.40 -13.19
CA TYR A 70 4.88 10.87 -14.43
C TYR A 70 6.14 10.04 -14.16
N GLU A 71 7.00 10.45 -13.24
CA GLU A 71 8.16 9.65 -12.84
C GLU A 71 7.76 8.26 -12.32
N LYS A 72 6.71 8.19 -11.50
CA LYS A 72 6.20 6.92 -10.97
C LYS A 72 5.57 6.06 -12.06
N GLU A 73 4.83 6.69 -12.97
CA GLU A 73 4.22 6.03 -14.13
C GLU A 73 5.30 5.41 -15.03
N ASP A 74 6.33 6.18 -15.38
CA ASP A 74 7.46 5.71 -16.18
C ASP A 74 8.16 4.52 -15.51
N ARG A 75 8.50 4.65 -14.22
CA ARG A 75 9.14 3.55 -13.45
C ARG A 75 8.24 2.31 -13.37
N PHE A 76 6.93 2.48 -13.26
CA PHE A 76 5.98 1.35 -13.25
C PHE A 76 5.88 0.67 -14.60
N VAL A 77 5.86 1.43 -15.69
CA VAL A 77 5.87 0.88 -17.06
C VAL A 77 7.16 0.09 -17.31
N GLU A 78 8.30 0.59 -16.83
CA GLU A 78 9.61 -0.03 -17.06
C GLU A 78 9.86 -1.25 -16.17
N HIS A 79 9.43 -1.20 -14.90
CA HIS A 79 9.84 -2.17 -13.88
C HIS A 79 8.68 -2.89 -13.18
N GLY A 80 7.43 -2.54 -13.50
CA GLY A 80 6.25 -3.03 -12.77
C GLY A 80 6.21 -2.54 -11.33
N LEU A 81 5.63 -3.37 -10.44
CA LEU A 81 5.51 -3.05 -9.01
C LEU A 81 6.85 -2.66 -8.33
N PRO A 82 8.00 -3.32 -8.62
CA PRO A 82 9.31 -2.89 -8.12
C PRO A 82 9.66 -1.41 -8.38
N GLY A 83 9.19 -0.83 -9.48
CA GLY A 83 9.45 0.57 -9.83
C GLY A 83 8.77 1.58 -8.89
N LEU A 84 7.80 1.13 -8.09
CA LEU A 84 7.04 1.97 -7.17
C LEU A 84 7.61 2.00 -5.75
N PHE A 85 8.63 1.18 -5.46
CA PHE A 85 9.28 1.18 -4.16
C PHE A 85 10.04 2.50 -3.95
N PRO A 86 9.90 3.13 -2.77
CA PRO A 86 10.72 4.28 -2.44
C PRO A 86 12.20 3.88 -2.46
N GLU A 87 13.06 4.81 -2.86
CA GLU A 87 14.51 4.58 -2.78
C GLU A 87 14.86 4.21 -1.34
N VAL A 88 15.51 3.06 -1.18
CA VAL A 88 15.98 2.60 0.11
C VAL A 88 17.04 3.60 0.56
N LYS A 89 16.67 4.51 1.47
CA LYS A 89 17.65 5.29 2.22
C LYS A 89 18.43 4.29 3.07
N THR A 90 19.58 3.82 2.56
CA THR A 90 20.51 3.04 3.36
C THR A 90 20.95 3.93 4.50
N VAL A 91 20.46 3.66 5.71
CA VAL A 91 21.01 4.28 6.91
C VAL A 91 22.47 3.83 6.98
N PRO A 92 23.45 4.74 7.01
CA PRO A 92 24.85 4.34 7.15
C PRO A 92 24.98 3.57 8.46
N VAL A 93 25.46 2.34 8.37
CA VAL A 93 25.85 1.56 9.54
C VAL A 93 27.03 2.30 10.17
N SER A 94 26.79 2.88 11.34
CA SER A 94 27.82 3.54 12.16
C SER A 94 28.67 2.49 12.87
#